data_AF-A0A969PXY8-F1
#
_entry.id   AF-A0A969PXY8-F1
#
_cell.length_a   1.000
_cell.length_b   1.000
_cell.length_c   1.000
_cell.angle_alpha   90.00
_cell.angle_beta   90.00
_cell.angle_gamma   90.00
#
_symmetry.space_group_name_H-M   'P 1'
#
loop_
_entity.id
_entity.type
_entity.pdbx_description
1 polymer ?
#
loop_
_entity_poly.entity_id
_entity_poly.type
_entity_poly.pdbx_seq_one_letter_code
_entity_poly.pdbx_strand_id
1 'polypeptide(L)' 'MLVKAAKPGQELRVDMPTIGPMTIDQCKRAGVSAIHVGAETTLIIDVAEVLARADAAGIALTGFDLGQFAAQGGSHG' A
#
# COMPACT_ATOMS: atom_id res chain seq x y z
N MET A 1 -8.95 6.58 2.52
CA MET A 1 -7.54 6.12 2.53
C MET A 1 -7.53 4.61 2.63
N LEU A 2 -6.68 3.93 1.86
CA LEU A 2 -6.46 2.48 1.92
C LEU A 2 -5.03 2.20 2.42
N VAL A 3 -4.87 1.17 3.25
CA VAL A 3 -3.55 0.68 3.66
C VAL A 3 -3.44 -0.80 3.32
N LYS A 4 -2.34 -1.20 2.67
CA LYS A 4 -2.04 -2.60 2.41
C LYS A 4 -0.65 -2.93 2.94
N ALA A 5 -0.57 -3.87 3.86
CA ALA A 5 0.65 -4.25 4.56
C ALA A 5 0.51 -5.68 5.08
N ALA A 6 1.65 -6.34 5.32
CA ALA A 6 1.65 -7.64 5.96
C ALA A 6 1.15 -7.56 7.41
N LYS A 7 0.30 -8.51 7.81
CA LYS A 7 -0.09 -8.66 9.21
C LYS A 7 1.04 -9.37 10.00
N PRO A 8 1.16 -9.13 11.32
CA PRO A 8 2.08 -9.89 12.15
C PRO A 8 1.87 -11.40 12.00
N GLY A 9 2.94 -12.14 11.72
CA GLY A 9 2.89 -13.59 11.50
C GLY A 9 2.38 -14.04 10.13
N GLN A 10 2.12 -13.12 9.19
CA GLN A 10 1.78 -13.48 7.82
C GLN A 10 3.01 -14.02 7.08
N GLU A 11 2.88 -15.22 6.50
CA GLU A 11 3.94 -15.82 5.70
C GLU A 11 3.90 -15.25 4.27
N LEU A 12 4.79 -14.29 4.01
CA LEU A 12 4.82 -13.52 2.77
C LEU A 12 5.13 -14.35 1.53
N ARG A 13 5.80 -15.51 1.67
CA ARG A 13 6.07 -16.39 0.52
C ARG A 13 4.84 -17.10 0.01
N VAL A 14 3.82 -17.25 0.86
CA VAL A 14 2.56 -17.93 0.52
C VAL A 14 1.47 -16.92 0.20
N ASP A 15 1.42 -15.81 0.93
CA ASP A 15 0.39 -14.77 0.78
C ASP A 15 1.00 -13.38 0.98
N MET A 16 1.57 -12.85 -0.09
CA MET A 16 2.06 -11.46 -0.12
C MET A 16 0.88 -10.53 -0.42
N PRO A 17 0.62 -9.50 0.41
CA PRO A 17 -0.29 -8.44 0.06
C PRO A 17 0.06 -7.85 -1.31
N THR A 18 -0.94 -7.77 -2.21
CA THR A 18 -0.68 -7.37 -3.61
C THR A 18 -1.63 -6.26 -4.05
N ILE A 19 -1.11 -5.25 -4.76
CA ILE A 19 -1.92 -4.25 -5.47
C ILE A 19 -1.64 -4.31 -6.98
N GLY A 20 -2.62 -3.95 -7.79
CA GLY A 20 -2.48 -3.84 -9.24
C GLY A 20 -3.43 -2.79 -9.83
N PRO A 21 -3.49 -2.66 -11.16
CA PRO A 21 -4.30 -1.63 -11.84
C PRO A 21 -5.77 -1.64 -11.41
N MET A 22 -6.34 -2.84 -11.23
CA MET A 22 -7.73 -2.98 -10.76
C MET A 22 -7.94 -2.39 -9.36
N THR A 23 -6.94 -2.46 -8.48
CA THR A 23 -7.02 -1.85 -7.14
C THR A 23 -7.21 -0.33 -7.25
N ILE A 24 -6.52 0.33 -8.18
CA ILE A 24 -6.64 1.77 -8.41
C ILE A 24 -8.04 2.13 -8.90
N ASP A 25 -8.58 1.36 -9.86
CA ASP A 25 -9.94 1.58 -10.36
C ASP A 25 -10.99 1.47 -9.25
N GLN A 26 -10.85 0.46 -8.37
CA GLN A 26 -11.76 0.30 -7.24
C GLN A 26 -11.61 1.42 -6.22
N CYS A 27 -10.38 1.86 -5.95
CA CYS A 27 -10.13 3.01 -5.07
C CYS A 27 -10.77 4.29 -5.62
N LYS A 28 -10.64 4.54 -6.93
CA LYS A 28 -11.29 5.67 -7.61
C LYS A 28 -12.81 5.61 -7.45
N ARG A 29 -13.44 4.45 -7.71
CA ARG A 29 -14.89 4.26 -7.53
C ARG A 29 -15.34 4.48 -6.09
N ALA A 30 -14.52 4.11 -5.13
CA ALA A 30 -14.78 4.26 -3.71
C ALA A 30 -14.45 5.67 -3.16
N GLY A 31 -13.97 6.61 -3.99
CA GLY A 31 -13.58 7.95 -3.54
C GLY A 31 -12.34 7.95 -2.64
N VAL A 32 -11.47 6.94 -2.74
CA VAL A 32 -10.21 6.87 -2.00
C VAL A 32 -9.20 7.81 -2.65
N SER A 33 -8.65 8.74 -1.87
CA SER A 33 -7.66 9.71 -2.31
C SER A 33 -6.20 9.29 -2.10
N ALA A 34 -5.94 8.23 -1.32
CA ALA A 34 -4.59 7.79 -1.00
C ALA A 34 -4.52 6.29 -0.67
N ILE A 35 -3.44 5.65 -1.11
CA ILE A 35 -3.07 4.26 -0.87
C ILE A 35 -1.66 4.22 -0.27
N HIS A 36 -1.53 3.62 0.91
CA HIS A 36 -0.24 3.37 1.56
C HIS A 36 0.09 1.87 1.48
N VAL A 37 1.26 1.54 0.97
CA VAL A 37 1.74 0.14 0.87
C VAL A 37 2.95 -0.08 1.77
N GLY A 38 2.99 -1.23 2.46
CA GLY A 38 4.13 -1.59 3.28
C GLY A 38 5.35 -1.86 2.38
N ALA A 39 6.45 -1.15 2.63
CA ALA A 39 7.72 -1.40 1.96
C ALA A 39 8.13 -2.86 2.20
N GLU A 40 8.66 -3.51 1.16
CA GLU A 40 9.15 -4.90 1.17
C GLU A 40 8.10 -5.98 1.51
N THR A 41 6.88 -5.58 1.85
CA THR A 41 5.79 -6.46 2.30
C THR A 41 4.57 -6.39 1.40
N THR A 42 4.65 -5.64 0.29
CA THR A 42 3.57 -5.53 -0.69
C THR A 42 4.13 -5.67 -2.10
N LEU A 43 3.53 -6.56 -2.89
CA LEU A 43 3.80 -6.70 -4.31
C LEU A 43 2.95 -5.71 -5.11
N ILE A 44 3.56 -5.04 -6.09
CA ILE A 44 2.85 -4.18 -7.05
C ILE A 44 2.94 -4.84 -8.43
N ILE A 45 1.79 -5.23 -8.98
CA ILE A 45 1.67 -5.78 -10.34
C ILE A 45 1.53 -4.60 -11.32
N ASP A 46 2.23 -4.67 -12.45
CA ASP A 46 2.19 -3.67 -13.53
C ASP A 46 2.38 -2.25 -13.03
N VAL A 47 3.52 -2.01 -12.38
CA VAL A 47 3.87 -0.75 -11.71
C VAL A 47 3.60 0.48 -12.59
N ALA A 48 4.00 0.43 -13.86
CA ALA A 48 3.80 1.55 -14.79
C ALA A 48 2.31 1.90 -14.98
N GLU A 49 1.46 0.88 -15.09
CA GLU A 49 0.02 1.09 -15.26
C GLU A 49 -0.65 1.52 -13.95
N VAL A 50 -0.21 0.97 -12.82
CA VAL A 50 -0.65 1.40 -11.49
C VAL A 50 -0.37 2.90 -11.28
N LEU A 51 0.84 3.36 -11.58
CA LEU A 51 1.23 4.76 -11.44
C LEU A 51 0.42 5.65 -12.38
N ALA A 52 0.34 5.31 -13.67
CA ALA A 52 -0.43 6.08 -14.64
C ALA A 52 -1.91 6.24 -14.25
N ARG A 53 -2.54 5.17 -13.75
CA ARG A 53 -3.93 5.20 -13.28
C ARG A 53 -4.07 5.99 -11.99
N ALA A 54 -3.13 5.87 -11.06
CA ALA A 54 -3.14 6.60 -9.80
C ALA A 54 -3.05 8.11 -10.05
N ASP A 55 -2.12 8.53 -10.92
CA ASP A 55 -1.96 9.92 -11.35
C ASP A 55 -3.24 10.45 -12.02
N ALA A 56 -3.80 9.70 -12.99
CA ALA A 56 -5.03 10.09 -13.68
C ALA A 56 -6.27 10.11 -12.77
N ALA A 57 -6.23 9.38 -11.65
CA ALA A 57 -7.30 9.35 -10.66
C ALA A 57 -7.11 10.38 -9.53
N GLY A 58 -5.95 11.06 -9.45
CA GLY A 58 -5.60 11.93 -8.34
C GLY A 58 -5.43 11.18 -7.02
N ILE A 59 -4.99 9.91 -7.08
CA ILE A 59 -4.79 9.04 -5.92
C ILE A 59 -3.30 9.00 -5.59
N ALA A 60 -2.95 9.44 -4.37
CA ALA A 60 -1.57 9.31 -3.90
C ALA A 60 -1.22 7.84 -3.63
N LEU A 61 -0.06 7.38 -4.09
CA LEU A 61 0.50 6.07 -3.76
C LEU A 61 1.84 6.23 -3.07
N THR A 62 1.99 5.70 -1.85
CA THR A 62 3.23 5.83 -1.07
C THR A 62 3.64 4.51 -0.42
N GLY A 63 4.94 4.27 -0.34
CA GLY A 63 5.51 3.21 0.49
C GLY A 63 5.75 3.67 1.93
N PHE A 64 5.60 2.78 2.91
CA PHE A 64 5.97 3.05 4.29
C PHE A 64 6.68 1.86 4.95
N ASP A 65 7.70 2.15 5.76
CA ASP A 65 8.42 1.13 6.54
C ASP A 65 7.70 0.90 7.88
N LEU A 66 7.19 -0.32 8.08
CA LEU A 66 6.53 -0.75 9.32
C LEU A 66 7.49 -0.79 10.51
N GLY A 67 8.77 -1.12 10.28
CA GLY A 67 9.81 -1.14 11.32
C GLY A 67 10.10 0.27 11.83
N GLN A 68 10.12 1.24 10.91
CA GLN A 68 10.29 2.66 11.27
C GLN A 68 9.06 3.23 12.01
N PHE A 69 7.84 2.80 11.64
CA PHE A 69 6.61 3.19 12.35
C PHE A 69 6.55 2.64 13.78
N ALA A 70 6.94 1.39 14.00
CA ALA A 70 6.98 0.79 15.34
C ALA A 70 8.02 1.47 16.25
N ALA A 71 9.18 1.84 15.70
CA ALA A 71 10.25 2.51 16.45
C ALA A 71 9.88 3.95 16.90
N GLN A 72 8.99 4.64 16.18
CA GLN A 72 8.54 5.99 16.53
C GLN A 72 7.38 6.02 17.54
N GLY A 73 6.71 4.89 17.77
CA GLY A 73 5.61 4.77 18.75
C GLY A 73 6.04 4.53 20.20
N GLY A 74 7.34 4.40 20.48
CA GLY A 74 7.87 4.00 21.79
C GLY A 74 8.34 5.13 22.72
N SER A 75 8.17 6.41 22.36
CA SER A 75 8.66 7.56 23.16
C SER A 75 7.51 8.46 23.63
N HIS A 76 6.55 7.91 24.35
CA HIS A 76 5.69 8.65 25.28
C HIS A 76 5.47 7.79 26.51
N GLY A 77 6.40 7.91 27.46
CA GLY A 77 6.41 7.27 28.78
C GLY A 77 7.62 7.73 29.56
#